data_AF-A0A1D4Z5N6-F1
#
_entry.id   AF-A0A1D4Z5N6-F1
#
_cell.length_a   1.000
_cell.length_b   1.000
_cell.length_c   1.000
_cell.angle_alpha   90.00
_cell.angle_beta   90.00
_cell.angle_gamma   90.00
#
_symmetry.space_group_name_H-M   'P 1'
#
loop_
_entity.id
_entity.type
_entity.pdbx_description
1 polymer ?
#
loop_
_entity_poly.entity_id
_entity_poly.type
_entity_poly.pdbx_seq_one_letter_code
_entity_poly.pdbx_strand_id
1 'polypeptide(L)' 'MLANKGYREAFKSNQPLSLGLNTYKGHVTNKGVAEAFEMEYKSVEEALQL' A
#
# COMPACT_ATOMS: atom_id res chain seq x y z
N MET A 1 8.03 7.93 -12.48
CA MET A 1 7.01 6.85 -12.43
C MET A 1 5.74 7.28 -11.75
N LEU A 2 5.74 7.60 -10.45
CA LEU A 2 4.53 7.96 -9.71
C LEU A 2 3.80 9.20 -10.29
N ALA A 3 4.52 10.30 -10.50
CA ALA A 3 3.96 11.52 -11.06
C ALA A 3 3.37 11.34 -12.49
N ASN A 4 4.02 10.49 -13.30
CA ASN A 4 3.63 10.29 -14.70
C ASN A 4 2.54 9.21 -14.89
N LYS A 5 2.49 8.22 -14.00
CA LYS A 5 1.61 7.04 -14.12
C LYS A 5 0.42 7.07 -13.14
N GLY A 6 0.47 7.90 -12.11
CA GLY A 6 -0.45 7.82 -10.97
C GLY A 6 -0.15 6.62 -10.07
N TYR A 7 -0.74 6.62 -8.87
CA TYR A 7 -0.40 5.65 -7.82
C TYR A 7 -0.73 4.20 -8.16
N ARG A 8 -1.91 3.93 -8.77
CA ARG A 8 -2.33 2.56 -9.09
C ARG A 8 -1.35 1.87 -10.03
N GLU A 9 -1.07 2.50 -11.16
CA GLU A 9 -0.17 1.93 -12.18
C GLU A 9 1.29 1.93 -11.72
N ALA A 10 1.71 2.94 -10.95
CA ALA A 10 3.06 2.96 -10.38
C ALA A 10 3.29 1.81 -9.38
N PHE A 11 2.32 1.50 -8.52
CA PHE A 11 2.43 0.39 -7.57
C PHE A 11 2.25 -0.98 -8.23
N LYS A 12 1.39 -1.09 -9.25
CA LYS A 12 1.26 -2.33 -10.04
C LYS A 12 2.53 -2.68 -10.81
N SER A 13 3.20 -1.68 -11.38
CA SER A 13 4.37 -1.89 -12.25
C SER A 13 5.72 -1.89 -11.50
N ASN A 14 5.74 -1.65 -10.19
CA ASN A 14 6.98 -1.61 -9.39
C ASN A 14 6.69 -2.07 -7.95
N GLN A 15 6.94 -3.36 -7.69
CA GLN A 15 6.72 -3.97 -6.38
C GLN A 15 7.57 -3.32 -5.26
N PRO A 16 8.87 -3.02 -5.43
CA PRO A 16 9.61 -2.28 -4.40
C PRO A 16 8.97 -0.95 -4.01
N LEU A 17 8.39 -0.22 -4.97
CA LEU A 17 7.66 1.01 -4.70
C LEU A 17 6.37 0.76 -3.91
N SER A 18 5.64 -0.33 -4.20
CA SER A 18 4.38 -0.67 -3.50
C SER A 18 4.60 -1.00 -2.02
N LEU A 19 5.73 -1.64 -1.68
CA LEU A 19 6.11 -1.95 -0.30
C LEU A 19 6.27 -0.72 0.61
N GLY A 20 6.41 0.48 0.03
CA GLY A 20 6.47 1.75 0.77
C GLY A 20 5.11 2.36 1.14
N LEU A 21 3.99 1.79 0.68
CA LEU A 21 2.66 2.28 1.03
C LEU A 21 2.28 1.82 2.45
N ASN A 22 2.04 2.77 3.35
CA ASN A 22 1.65 2.45 4.72
C ASN A 22 0.15 2.60 4.99
N THR A 23 -0.54 3.49 4.27
CA THR A 23 -1.98 3.74 4.47
C THR A 23 -2.70 4.03 3.15
N TYR A 24 -3.95 3.59 3.04
CA TYR A 24 -4.82 3.93 1.91
C TYR A 24 -6.30 3.83 2.29
N LYS A 25 -7.06 4.90 2.08
CA LYS A 25 -8.52 4.96 2.32
C LYS A 25 -8.97 4.39 3.68
N GLY A 26 -8.22 4.70 4.74
CA GLY A 26 -8.51 4.22 6.10
C GLY A 26 -7.95 2.85 6.45
N HIS A 27 -7.31 2.15 5.51
CA HIS A 27 -6.61 0.89 5.77
C HIS A 27 -5.12 1.11 6.06
N VAL A 28 -4.55 0.28 6.94
CA VAL A 28 -3.11 0.18 7.16
C VAL A 28 -2.56 -0.95 6.30
N THR A 29 -1.58 -0.61 5.44
CA THR A 29 -0.96 -1.55 4.49
C THR A 29 0.47 -1.92 4.85
N ASN A 30 0.97 -1.41 5.98
CA ASN A 30 2.24 -1.83 6.55
C ASN A 30 1.99 -2.77 7.74
N LYS A 31 2.45 -4.01 7.61
CA LYS A 31 2.21 -5.05 8.62
C LYS A 31 2.83 -4.72 9.99
N GLY A 32 4.06 -4.22 10.02
CA GLY A 32 4.73 -3.87 11.27
C GLY A 32 4.05 -2.71 12.01
N VAL A 33 3.51 -1.74 11.26
CA VAL A 33 2.70 -0.65 11.84
C VAL A 33 1.39 -1.20 12.39
N ALA A 34 0.69 -2.05 11.64
CA ALA A 34 -0.56 -2.65 12.09
C ALA A 34 -0.38 -3.46 13.38
N GLU A 35 0.68 -4.28 13.46
CA GLU A 35 1.01 -5.08 14.64
C GLU A 35 1.39 -4.21 15.85
N ALA A 36 2.21 -3.17 15.65
CA ALA A 36 2.67 -2.30 16.74
C ALA A 36 1.54 -1.49 17.40
N PHE A 37 0.44 -1.24 16.69
CA PHE A 37 -0.70 -0.44 17.16
C PHE A 37 -2.00 -1.24 17.26
N GLU A 38 -1.96 -2.58 17.18
CA GLU A 38 -3.14 -3.46 17.25
C GLU A 38 -4.24 -3.09 16.25
N MET A 39 -3.86 -2.68 15.04
CA MET A 39 -4.77 -2.28 13.96
C MET A 39 -4.97 -3.41 12.95
N GLU A 40 -6.08 -3.36 12.21
CA GLU A 40 -6.32 -4.27 11.09
C GLU A 40 -5.29 -4.03 9.96
N TYR A 41 -4.61 -5.09 9.55
CA TYR A 41 -3.73 -5.10 8.39
C TYR A 41 -4.51 -5.50 7.13
N LYS A 42 -4.29 -4.75 6.05
CA LYS A 42 -4.76 -5.09 4.70
C LYS A 42 -3.59 -4.99 3.72
N SER A 43 -3.36 -5.99 2.88
CA SER A 43 -2.26 -5.91 1.91
C SER A 43 -2.45 -4.77 0.91
N VAL A 44 -1.37 -4.35 0.26
CA VAL A 44 -1.41 -3.30 -0.77
C VAL A 44 -2.31 -3.72 -1.94
N GLU A 45 -2.24 -4.99 -2.34
CA GLU A 45 -3.05 -5.59 -3.39
C GLU A 45 -4.55 -5.51 -3.05
N GLU A 46 -4.94 -5.94 -1.84
CA GLU A 46 -6.34 -5.88 -1.37
C GLU A 46 -6.83 -4.44 -1.22
N ALA A 47 -6.01 -3.53 -0.70
CA ALA A 47 -6.38 -2.14 -0.48
C ALA A 47 -6.58 -1.38 -1.80
N LEU A 48 -5.73 -1.65 -2.79
CA LEU A 48 -5.77 -0.98 -4.09
C LEU A 48 -6.64 -1.71 -5.12
N GLN A 49 -7.11 -2.92 -4.84
CA GLN A 49 -7.83 -3.77 -5.80
C GLN A 49 -7.02 -3.95 -7.09
N LEU A 50 -5.73 -4.31 -6.94
CA LEU A 50 -4.78 -4.48 -8.05
C LEU A 50 -4.94 -5.80 -8.81
#